data_AF-A0A6J8A1C8-F1
#
_entry.id   AF-A0A6J8A1C8-F1
#
_cell.length_a   1.000
_cell.length_b   1.000
_cell.length_c   1.000
_cell.angle_alpha   90.00
_cell.angle_beta   90.00
_cell.angle_gamma   90.00
#
_symmetry.space_group_name_H-M   'P 1'
#
loop_
_entity.id
_entity.type
_entity.pdbx_description
1 polymer ?
#
loop_
_entity_poly.entity_id
_entity_poly.type
_entity_poly.pdbx_seq_one_letter_code
_entity_poly.pdbx_strand_id
1 'polypeptide(L)'
;MDFNLRPQWSMWRHNHFTHQYPACGKCGLSHHRFEMCLAYNKRCFWCDKFGHFARQCFAARSSLFGKIQYTKSTNSKVSNVQNKSTKKHQRDNQRLIQYYTTKNSLKELPFSNLRTSAVVNFFDQAAPLKVELKQANIEIQKNKSVISATANILKRAQEDIRTLTCKLVDSQNQPNSSEQLKECLDKISKLEKEKEDNSACMKTLSDQNNFLILKCEYQTFEIGNITTQNHELRNNSKILTDQSAVMANQIRICRTHHMNHQNASQCSGNGRFKNQRTFYR
;
A
#
# COMPACT_ATOMS: atom_id res chain seq x y z
N MET A 1 -18.83 -46.24 -0.11
CA MET A 1 -19.28 -45.11 -0.95
C MET A 1 -19.48 -43.92 -0.03
N ASP A 2 -18.41 -43.19 0.30
CA ASP A 2 -18.43 -42.11 1.29
C ASP A 2 -18.93 -40.81 0.64
N PHE A 3 -20.12 -40.38 1.04
CA PHE A 3 -20.70 -39.11 0.63
C PHE A 3 -20.02 -37.95 1.38
N ASN A 4 -19.10 -37.27 0.70
CA ASN A 4 -18.56 -35.99 1.15
C ASN A 4 -19.66 -34.92 1.13
N LEU A 5 -20.20 -34.60 2.31
CA LEU A 5 -21.03 -33.41 2.55
C LEU A 5 -20.18 -32.15 2.32
N ARG A 6 -20.13 -31.66 1.08
CA ARG A 6 -19.69 -30.28 0.80
C ARG A 6 -20.77 -29.33 1.31
N PRO A 7 -20.43 -28.33 2.15
CA PRO A 7 -21.38 -27.28 2.49
C PRO A 7 -21.77 -26.53 1.22
N GLN A 8 -23.07 -26.53 0.89
CA GLN A 8 -23.65 -25.63 -0.08
C GLN A 8 -23.42 -24.21 0.41
N TRP A 9 -22.58 -23.46 -0.29
CA TRP A 9 -22.45 -22.03 -0.06
C TRP A 9 -23.75 -21.38 -0.53
N SER A 10 -24.65 -21.13 0.42
CA SER A 10 -25.88 -20.38 0.20
C SER A 10 -25.54 -19.01 -0.40
N MET A 11 -26.27 -18.65 -1.45
CA MET A 11 -26.31 -17.36 -2.12
C MET A 11 -26.20 -16.19 -1.13
N TRP A 12 -25.03 -15.54 -1.08
CA TRP A 12 -24.89 -14.25 -0.42
C TRP A 12 -25.33 -13.16 -1.39
N ARG A 13 -26.42 -12.48 -1.02
CA ARG A 13 -27.01 -11.38 -1.78
C ARG A 13 -25.98 -10.27 -2.01
N HIS A 14 -25.88 -9.84 -3.26
CA HIS A 14 -25.04 -8.73 -3.71
C HIS A 14 -25.51 -7.41 -3.08
N ASN A 15 -24.70 -6.83 -2.20
CA ASN A 15 -24.75 -5.39 -1.94
C ASN A 15 -23.71 -4.73 -2.83
N HIS A 16 -24.18 -3.87 -3.72
CA HIS A 16 -23.37 -3.11 -4.67
C HIS A 16 -22.60 -1.97 -3.98
N PHE A 17 -21.53 -1.51 -4.66
CA PHE A 17 -20.84 -0.23 -4.49
C PHE A 17 -19.74 -0.10 -3.41
N THR A 18 -18.73 -0.98 -3.46
CA THR A 18 -17.32 -0.58 -3.70
C THR A 18 -16.62 -1.78 -4.33
N HIS A 19 -15.64 -1.58 -5.21
CA HIS A 19 -14.87 -2.63 -5.89
C HIS A 19 -13.95 -3.45 -4.94
N GLN A 20 -14.37 -3.68 -3.70
CA GLN A 20 -13.68 -4.56 -2.77
C GLN A 20 -14.20 -5.98 -3.00
N TYR A 21 -13.47 -6.75 -3.82
CA TYR A 21 -13.70 -8.19 -3.93
C TYR A 21 -13.69 -8.79 -2.51
N PRO A 22 -14.67 -9.61 -2.13
CA PRO A 22 -14.69 -10.23 -0.82
C PRO A 22 -13.40 -11.00 -0.60
N ALA A 23 -12.87 -10.94 0.63
CA ALA A 23 -11.66 -11.68 0.98
C ALA A 23 -11.83 -13.16 0.64
N CYS A 24 -10.89 -13.72 -0.13
CA CYS A 24 -10.96 -15.09 -0.56
C CYS A 24 -10.89 -16.04 0.64
N GLY A 25 -11.86 -16.95 0.78
CA GLY A 25 -11.91 -17.90 1.90
C GLY A 25 -10.71 -18.87 1.98
N LYS A 26 -9.86 -18.91 0.96
CA LYS A 26 -8.67 -19.79 0.89
C LYS A 26 -7.39 -19.12 1.33
N CYS A 27 -7.16 -17.88 0.89
CA CYS A 27 -5.94 -17.13 1.19
C CYS A 27 -6.16 -15.95 2.15
N GLY A 28 -7.39 -15.44 2.28
CA GLY A 28 -7.73 -14.25 3.07
C GLY A 28 -7.44 -12.91 2.39
N LEU A 29 -7.00 -12.91 1.13
CA LEU A 29 -6.72 -11.70 0.34
C LEU A 29 -7.82 -11.46 -0.71
N SER A 30 -7.98 -10.23 -1.17
CA SER A 30 -8.87 -9.88 -2.29
C SER A 30 -8.16 -10.11 -3.63
N HIS A 31 -8.78 -10.89 -4.52
CA HIS A 31 -8.28 -11.11 -5.88
C HIS A 31 -9.45 -11.38 -6.84
N HIS A 32 -9.29 -10.98 -8.11
CA HIS A 32 -10.38 -11.02 -9.09
C HIS A 32 -10.68 -12.43 -9.62
N ARG A 33 -9.64 -13.27 -9.77
CA ARG A 33 -9.74 -14.61 -10.36
C ARG A 33 -9.19 -15.68 -9.42
N PHE A 34 -9.79 -16.86 -9.41
CA PHE A 34 -9.42 -17.95 -8.50
C PHE A 34 -8.02 -18.49 -8.78
N GLU A 35 -7.62 -18.47 -10.05
CA GLU A 35 -6.30 -18.91 -10.54
C GLU A 35 -5.18 -18.01 -10.01
N MET A 36 -5.48 -16.75 -9.69
CA MET A 36 -4.53 -15.82 -9.06
C MET A 36 -4.46 -15.96 -7.53
N CYS A 37 -5.18 -16.93 -6.95
CA CYS A 37 -5.09 -17.19 -5.53
C CYS A 37 -3.71 -17.78 -5.20
N LEU A 38 -2.94 -17.07 -4.37
CA LEU A 38 -1.64 -17.57 -3.86
C LEU A 38 -1.73 -18.94 -3.18
N ALA A 39 -2.92 -19.34 -2.72
CA ALA A 39 -3.14 -20.62 -2.08
C ALA A 39 -3.45 -21.76 -3.07
N TYR A 40 -3.70 -21.49 -4.35
CA TYR A 40 -4.19 -22.48 -5.34
C TYR A 40 -3.30 -23.74 -5.39
N ASN A 41 -1.98 -23.57 -5.52
CA ASN A 41 -1.00 -24.67 -5.55
C ASN A 41 -0.22 -24.85 -4.24
N LYS A 42 -0.75 -24.36 -3.11
CA LYS A 42 -0.11 -24.54 -1.80
C LYS A 42 -0.82 -25.63 -1.01
N ARG A 43 -0.04 -26.54 -0.43
CA ARG A 43 -0.53 -27.59 0.48
C ARG A 43 -0.70 -27.00 1.87
N CYS A 44 -1.85 -27.25 2.50
CA CYS A 44 -2.10 -26.85 3.88
C CYS A 44 -1.34 -27.77 4.85
N PHE A 45 -0.54 -27.18 5.73
CA PHE A 45 0.26 -27.93 6.72
C PHE A 45 -0.58 -28.73 7.75
N TRP A 46 -1.84 -28.37 7.97
CA TRP A 46 -2.68 -29.02 9.00
C TRP A 46 -3.52 -30.18 8.49
N CYS A 47 -3.93 -30.16 7.21
CA CYS A 47 -4.82 -31.19 6.66
C CYS A 47 -4.30 -31.81 5.36
N ASP A 48 -3.10 -31.40 4.91
CA ASP A 48 -2.43 -31.84 3.68
C ASP A 48 -3.22 -31.68 2.37
N LYS A 49 -4.34 -30.96 2.38
CA LYS A 49 -5.12 -30.64 1.18
C LYS A 49 -4.60 -29.35 0.52
N PHE A 50 -4.63 -29.33 -0.81
CA PHE A 50 -4.26 -28.15 -1.60
C PHE A 50 -5.34 -27.06 -1.59
N GLY A 51 -4.93 -25.82 -1.89
CA GLY A 51 -5.88 -24.75 -2.19
C GLY A 51 -6.30 -23.90 -1.00
N HIS A 52 -5.57 -23.88 0.12
CA HIS A 52 -5.73 -22.94 1.24
C HIS A 52 -4.48 -22.90 2.13
N PHE A 53 -4.34 -21.84 2.93
CA PHE A 53 -3.29 -21.76 3.97
C PHE A 53 -3.78 -22.36 5.30
N ALA A 54 -2.85 -22.81 6.16
CA ALA A 54 -3.17 -23.36 7.48
C ALA A 54 -4.04 -22.44 8.34
N ARG A 55 -3.82 -21.12 8.28
CA ARG A 55 -4.64 -20.11 8.98
C ARG A 55 -6.12 -20.08 8.56
N GLN A 56 -6.43 -20.52 7.33
CA GLN A 56 -7.78 -20.62 6.78
C GLN A 56 -8.28 -22.08 6.77
N CYS A 57 -7.58 -23.00 7.42
CA CYS A 57 -7.98 -24.41 7.47
C CYS A 57 -9.17 -24.59 8.43
N PHE A 58 -10.28 -25.12 7.95
CA PHE A 58 -11.45 -25.38 8.81
C PHE A 58 -11.24 -26.56 9.76
N ALA A 59 -10.46 -27.57 9.37
CA ALA A 59 -10.08 -28.68 10.24
C ALA A 59 -9.25 -28.22 11.46
N ALA A 60 -8.56 -27.08 11.32
CA ALA A 60 -7.85 -26.45 12.41
C ALA A 60 -8.77 -25.91 13.51
N ARG A 61 -9.88 -25.31 13.08
CA ARG A 61 -10.83 -24.72 14.01
C ARG A 61 -11.61 -25.80 14.77
N SER A 62 -12.02 -26.88 14.12
CA SER A 62 -12.77 -27.95 14.79
C SER A 62 -11.95 -28.71 15.85
N SER A 63 -10.64 -28.89 15.65
CA SER A 63 -9.78 -29.58 16.62
C SER A 63 -9.42 -28.74 17.86
N LEU A 64 -9.34 -27.41 17.73
CA LEU A 64 -9.11 -26.50 18.87
C LEU A 64 -10.34 -26.33 19.76
N PHE A 65 -11.55 -26.36 19.20
CA PHE A 65 -12.78 -26.27 20.00
C PHE A 65 -13.20 -27.60 20.64
N GLY A 66 -12.71 -28.75 20.16
CA GLY A 66 -13.03 -30.08 20.71
C GLY A 66 -12.31 -30.45 22.02
N LYS A 67 -11.34 -29.65 22.47
CA LYS A 67 -10.58 -29.88 23.73
C LYS A 67 -10.66 -28.72 24.73
N ILE A 68 -11.62 -27.81 24.57
CA ILE A 68 -12.09 -27.04 25.73
C ILE A 68 -12.97 -28.02 26.52
N GLN A 69 -12.31 -28.91 27.28
CA GLN A 69 -12.99 -29.56 28.39
C GLN A 69 -13.47 -28.42 29.28
N TYR A 70 -14.78 -28.15 29.25
CA TYR A 70 -15.45 -27.49 30.34
C TYR A 70 -15.13 -28.33 31.57
N THR A 71 -14.06 -27.99 32.28
CA THR A 71 -13.86 -28.48 33.62
C THR A 71 -15.12 -28.03 34.35
N LYS A 72 -15.97 -29.01 34.69
CA LYS A 72 -17.13 -28.79 35.55
C LYS A 72 -16.57 -28.30 36.87
N SER A 73 -16.41 -26.98 36.96
CA SER A 73 -15.98 -26.28 38.15
C SER A 73 -17.02 -26.57 39.21
N THR A 74 -16.67 -27.43 40.16
CA THR A 74 -17.47 -27.70 41.35
C THR A 74 -17.76 -26.38 42.05
N ASN A 75 -19.06 -26.11 42.26
CA ASN A 75 -19.66 -24.91 42.82
C ASN A 75 -19.24 -24.64 44.28
N SER A 76 -17.97 -24.30 44.51
CA SER A 76 -17.48 -24.08 45.88
C SER A 76 -16.34 -23.06 45.91
N LYS A 77 -16.61 -21.80 45.49
CA LYS A 77 -15.89 -20.54 45.84
C LYS A 77 -16.33 -19.38 44.93
N VAL A 78 -17.62 -19.01 44.96
CA VAL A 78 -18.18 -17.93 44.12
C VAL A 78 -17.89 -16.52 44.67
N SER A 79 -17.48 -16.36 45.93
CA SER A 79 -17.32 -15.03 46.54
C SER A 79 -15.96 -14.35 46.36
N ASN A 80 -14.92 -15.02 45.84
CA ASN A 80 -13.55 -14.45 45.80
C ASN A 80 -13.01 -14.18 44.38
N VAL A 81 -13.74 -14.56 43.33
CA VAL A 81 -13.33 -14.33 41.93
C VAL A 81 -13.72 -12.91 41.45
N GLN A 82 -14.84 -12.37 41.94
CA GLN A 82 -15.28 -11.01 41.60
C GLN A 82 -14.25 -9.94 42.04
N ASN A 83 -13.62 -10.12 43.22
CA ASN A 83 -12.62 -9.17 43.75
C ASN A 83 -11.28 -9.17 42.99
N LYS A 84 -10.92 -10.27 42.31
CA LYS A 84 -9.69 -10.32 41.49
C LYS A 84 -9.87 -9.62 40.15
N SER A 85 -11.08 -9.66 39.58
CA SER A 85 -11.43 -8.98 38.33
C SER A 85 -11.41 -7.45 38.50
N THR A 86 -12.02 -6.94 39.58
CA THR A 86 -12.08 -5.50 39.85
C THR A 86 -10.69 -4.88 40.09
N LYS A 87 -9.81 -5.56 40.84
CA LYS A 87 -8.42 -5.11 41.04
C LYS A 87 -7.59 -5.08 39.76
N LYS A 88 -7.80 -6.04 38.85
CA LYS A 88 -7.13 -6.02 37.53
C LYS A 88 -7.65 -4.84 36.69
N HIS A 89 -8.97 -4.69 36.61
CA HIS A 89 -9.59 -3.59 35.87
C HIS A 89 -9.13 -2.23 36.38
N GLN A 90 -9.05 -2.04 37.70
CA GLN A 90 -8.57 -0.80 38.31
C GLN A 90 -7.09 -0.50 37.96
N ARG A 91 -6.21 -1.51 37.99
CA ARG A 91 -4.80 -1.35 37.59
C ARG A 91 -4.67 -1.00 36.10
N ASP A 92 -5.46 -1.64 35.24
CA ASP A 92 -5.44 -1.35 33.80
C ASP A 92 -5.99 0.05 33.51
N ASN A 93 -7.01 0.49 34.23
CA ASN A 93 -7.55 1.85 34.13
C ASN A 93 -6.53 2.91 34.61
N GLN A 94 -5.82 2.67 35.72
CA GLN A 94 -4.73 3.53 36.18
C GLN A 94 -3.59 3.64 35.16
N ARG A 95 -3.20 2.53 34.52
CA ARG A 95 -2.21 2.54 33.43
C ARG A 95 -2.68 3.36 32.23
N LEU A 96 -3.97 3.25 31.89
CA LEU A 96 -4.57 4.02 30.80
C LEU A 96 -4.55 5.52 31.11
N ILE A 97 -4.95 5.91 32.34
CA ILE A 97 -4.89 7.30 32.81
C ILE A 97 -3.46 7.81 32.70
N GLN A 98 -2.48 7.12 33.30
CA GLN A 98 -1.06 7.50 33.23
C GLN A 98 -0.56 7.67 31.79
N TYR A 99 -0.97 6.78 30.88
CA TYR A 99 -0.64 6.90 29.46
C TYR A 99 -1.20 8.20 28.86
N TYR A 100 -2.47 8.54 29.12
CA TYR A 100 -3.07 9.77 28.61
C TYR A 100 -2.50 11.04 29.26
N THR A 101 -2.20 11.01 30.56
CA THR A 101 -1.57 12.13 31.25
C THR A 101 -0.17 12.38 30.69
N THR A 102 0.62 11.33 30.50
CA THR A 102 1.96 11.41 29.89
C THR A 102 1.88 11.87 28.44
N LYS A 103 0.91 11.37 27.68
CA LYS A 103 0.71 11.78 26.27
C LYS A 103 0.33 13.26 26.17
N ASN A 104 -0.50 13.77 27.09
CA ASN A 104 -0.90 15.18 27.10
C ASN A 104 0.25 16.08 27.58
N SER A 105 1.03 15.69 28.58
CA SER A 105 2.22 16.46 28.99
C SER A 105 3.30 16.50 27.90
N LEU A 106 3.43 15.44 27.10
CA LEU A 106 4.29 15.43 25.92
C LEU A 106 3.78 16.33 24.78
N LYS A 107 2.47 16.63 24.71
CA LYS A 107 1.92 17.62 23.75
C LYS A 107 2.24 19.05 24.16
N GLU A 108 2.37 19.32 25.45
CA GLU A 108 2.70 20.64 26.00
C GLU A 108 4.19 20.98 25.91
N LEU A 109 5.04 20.01 25.53
CA LEU A 109 6.43 20.31 25.20
C LEU A 109 6.50 21.26 23.99
N PRO A 110 7.39 22.28 24.00
CA PRO A 110 7.51 23.27 22.92
C PRO A 110 7.91 22.68 21.56
N PHE A 111 8.25 21.39 21.52
CA PHE A 111 8.54 20.66 20.28
C PHE A 111 7.28 20.27 19.48
N SER A 112 6.07 20.33 20.05
CA SER A 112 4.84 19.98 19.34
C SER A 112 4.49 20.98 18.22
N ASN A 113 4.91 22.25 18.38
CA ASN A 113 4.75 23.30 17.37
C ASN A 113 5.87 23.30 16.32
N LEU A 114 6.94 22.50 16.48
CA LEU A 114 7.99 22.30 15.48
C LEU A 114 7.61 21.27 14.40
N ARG A 115 6.43 20.67 14.47
CA ARG A 115 5.71 20.23 13.25
C ARG A 115 5.14 21.46 12.53
N THR A 116 6.02 22.43 12.29
CA THR A 116 5.77 23.61 11.49
C THR A 116 5.35 23.15 10.11
N SER A 117 4.29 23.76 9.59
CA SER A 117 3.74 23.59 8.24
C SER A 117 4.82 23.48 7.15
N ALA A 118 5.98 24.13 7.33
CA ALA A 118 7.13 24.03 6.43
C ALA A 118 7.62 22.60 6.16
N VAL A 119 7.70 21.73 7.17
CA VAL A 119 8.19 20.34 6.99
C VAL A 119 7.13 19.49 6.29
N VAL A 120 5.86 19.65 6.64
CA VAL A 120 4.76 18.92 5.99
C VAL A 120 4.60 19.36 4.53
N ASN A 121 4.71 20.67 4.26
CA ASN A 121 4.65 21.22 2.90
C ASN A 121 5.82 20.74 2.01
N PHE A 122 6.98 20.44 2.58
CA PHE A 122 8.12 19.94 1.82
C PHE A 122 7.92 18.48 1.36
N PHE A 123 7.28 17.65 2.20
CA PHE A 123 7.00 16.26 1.85
C PHE A 123 5.86 16.10 0.82
N ASP A 124 5.03 17.13 0.62
CA ASP A 124 3.91 17.11 -0.33
C ASP A 124 4.25 17.65 -1.73
N GLN A 125 5.48 18.12 -1.96
CA GLN A 125 5.88 18.66 -3.27
C GLN A 125 5.80 17.62 -4.41
N ALA A 126 5.96 16.33 -4.08
CA ALA A 126 5.82 15.23 -5.05
C ALA A 126 4.35 14.84 -5.31
N ALA A 127 3.39 15.28 -4.49
CA ALA A 127 1.98 14.93 -4.64
C ALA A 127 1.37 15.44 -5.97
N PRO A 128 1.51 16.73 -6.36
CA PRO A 128 0.97 17.21 -7.63
C PRO A 128 1.62 16.50 -8.83
N LEU A 129 2.95 16.31 -8.82
CA LEU A 129 3.67 15.60 -9.88
C LEU A 129 3.18 14.15 -10.04
N LYS A 130 2.87 13.45 -8.94
CA LYS A 130 2.30 12.10 -9.00
C LYS A 130 0.89 12.08 -9.59
N VAL A 131 0.09 13.12 -9.37
CA VAL A 131 -1.25 13.23 -9.97
C VAL A 131 -1.13 13.49 -11.47
N GLU A 132 -0.27 14.43 -11.87
CA GLU A 132 -0.01 14.70 -13.29
C GLU A 132 0.53 13.47 -14.02
N LEU A 133 1.48 12.75 -13.43
CA LEU A 133 2.04 11.53 -14.01
C LEU A 133 0.97 10.44 -14.16
N LYS A 134 0.07 10.30 -13.20
CA LYS A 134 -1.07 9.38 -13.33
C LYS A 134 -2.00 9.79 -14.47
N GLN A 135 -2.28 11.08 -14.59
CA GLN A 135 -3.14 11.62 -15.64
C GLN A 135 -2.53 11.41 -17.04
N ALA A 136 -1.25 11.72 -17.21
CA ALA A 136 -0.52 11.51 -18.46
C ALA A 136 -0.50 10.02 -18.85
N ASN A 137 -0.30 9.12 -17.89
CA ASN A 137 -0.38 7.67 -18.16
C ASN A 137 -1.76 7.22 -18.62
N ILE A 138 -2.84 7.78 -18.05
CA ILE A 138 -4.21 7.49 -18.50
C ILE A 138 -4.41 7.95 -19.95
N GLU A 139 -3.89 9.13 -20.29
CA GLU A 139 -3.98 9.67 -21.65
C GLU A 139 -3.21 8.83 -22.68
N ILE A 140 -1.98 8.40 -22.35
CA ILE A 140 -1.19 7.48 -23.19
C ILE A 140 -1.97 6.19 -23.46
N GLN A 141 -2.63 5.61 -22.44
CA GLN A 141 -3.43 4.38 -22.61
C GLN A 141 -4.65 4.61 -23.52
N LYS A 142 -5.33 5.75 -23.38
CA LYS A 142 -6.43 6.13 -24.28
C LYS A 142 -5.93 6.25 -25.71
N ASN A 143 -4.87 7.02 -25.95
CA ASN A 143 -4.31 7.20 -27.29
C ASN A 143 -3.85 5.88 -27.90
N LYS A 144 -3.26 4.98 -27.11
CA LYS A 144 -2.89 3.63 -27.56
C LYS A 144 -4.09 2.83 -28.07
N SER A 145 -5.24 2.93 -27.38
CA SER A 145 -6.47 2.26 -27.82
C SER A 145 -7.01 2.84 -29.13
N VAL A 146 -6.97 4.16 -29.29
CA VAL A 146 -7.37 4.86 -30.53
C VAL A 146 -6.46 4.46 -31.69
N ILE A 147 -5.14 4.50 -31.48
CA ILE A 147 -4.14 4.09 -32.47
C ILE A 147 -4.38 2.65 -32.93
N SER A 148 -4.66 1.73 -32.00
CA SER A 148 -4.97 0.34 -32.35
C SER A 148 -6.27 0.20 -33.15
N ALA A 149 -7.31 0.99 -32.84
CA ALA A 149 -8.57 0.97 -33.56
C ALA A 149 -8.41 1.51 -34.99
N THR A 150 -7.72 2.65 -35.14
CA THR A 150 -7.45 3.27 -36.44
C THR A 150 -6.56 2.39 -37.31
N ALA A 151 -5.56 1.70 -36.73
CA ALA A 151 -4.75 0.72 -37.46
C ALA A 151 -5.60 -0.43 -38.03
N ASN A 152 -6.64 -0.88 -37.31
CA ASN A 152 -7.57 -1.90 -37.82
C ASN A 152 -8.50 -1.36 -38.92
N ILE A 153 -8.87 -0.07 -38.87
CA ILE A 153 -9.62 0.59 -39.96
C ILE A 153 -8.76 0.66 -41.22
N LEU A 154 -7.50 1.11 -41.10
CA LEU A 154 -6.55 1.17 -42.22
C LEU A 154 -6.32 -0.19 -42.87
N LYS A 155 -6.19 -1.26 -42.07
CA LYS A 155 -6.06 -2.63 -42.59
C LYS A 155 -7.28 -3.07 -43.40
N ARG A 156 -8.49 -2.76 -42.92
CA ARG A 156 -9.73 -3.09 -43.65
C ARG A 156 -9.84 -2.31 -44.95
N ALA A 157 -9.63 -0.99 -44.91
CA ALA A 157 -9.63 -0.15 -46.11
C ALA A 157 -8.60 -0.64 -47.16
N GLN A 158 -7.42 -1.09 -46.71
CA GLN A 158 -6.41 -1.65 -47.60
C GLN A 158 -6.86 -2.96 -48.27
N GLU A 159 -7.60 -3.82 -47.56
CA GLU A 159 -8.14 -5.05 -48.12
C GLU A 159 -9.32 -4.78 -49.08
N ASP A 160 -10.15 -3.78 -48.76
CA ASP A 160 -11.22 -3.31 -49.65
C ASP A 160 -10.64 -2.75 -50.95
N ILE A 161 -9.58 -1.93 -50.88
CA ILE A 161 -8.85 -1.44 -52.06
C ILE A 161 -8.35 -2.62 -52.90
N ARG A 162 -7.67 -3.60 -52.30
CA ARG A 162 -7.18 -4.80 -53.01
C ARG A 162 -8.32 -5.55 -53.71
N THR A 163 -9.44 -5.73 -53.03
CA THR A 163 -10.61 -6.42 -53.58
C THR A 163 -11.21 -5.66 -54.76
N LEU A 164 -11.34 -4.33 -54.65
CA LEU A 164 -11.82 -3.49 -55.75
C LEU A 164 -10.85 -3.48 -56.93
N THR A 165 -9.54 -3.45 -56.67
CA THR A 165 -8.52 -3.55 -57.73
C THR A 165 -8.64 -4.87 -58.49
N CYS A 166 -8.85 -6.00 -57.80
CA CYS A 166 -9.04 -7.29 -58.45
C CYS A 166 -10.30 -7.29 -59.35
N LYS A 167 -11.43 -6.79 -58.83
CA LYS A 167 -12.67 -6.65 -59.63
C LYS A 167 -12.48 -5.76 -60.85
N LEU A 168 -11.68 -4.70 -60.73
CA LEU A 168 -11.41 -3.78 -61.83
C LEU A 168 -10.62 -4.46 -62.95
N VAL A 169 -9.65 -5.31 -62.59
CA VAL A 169 -8.89 -6.14 -63.55
C VAL A 169 -9.81 -7.15 -64.25
N ASP A 170 -10.70 -7.80 -63.51
CA ASP A 170 -11.66 -8.77 -64.09
C ASP A 170 -12.63 -8.09 -65.07
N SER A 171 -13.16 -6.92 -64.71
CA SER A 171 -14.12 -6.15 -65.52
C SER A 171 -13.52 -5.53 -66.78
N GLN A 172 -12.20 -5.30 -66.85
CA GLN A 172 -11.53 -4.77 -68.05
C GLN A 172 -11.68 -5.69 -69.27
N ASN A 173 -11.96 -6.98 -69.07
CA ASN A 173 -12.16 -7.94 -70.15
C ASN A 173 -13.61 -8.00 -70.66
N GLN A 174 -14.54 -7.22 -70.08
CA GLN A 174 -15.96 -7.22 -70.47
C GLN A 174 -16.34 -5.96 -71.26
N PRO A 175 -16.98 -6.08 -72.45
CA PRO A 175 -17.24 -4.93 -73.33
C PRO A 175 -18.33 -3.95 -72.84
N ASN A 176 -19.12 -4.31 -71.83
CA ASN A 176 -20.23 -3.48 -71.32
C ASN A 176 -19.96 -2.89 -69.91
N SER A 177 -18.73 -2.92 -69.39
CA SER A 177 -18.42 -2.63 -67.98
C SER A 177 -18.04 -1.18 -67.65
N SER A 178 -18.09 -0.26 -68.61
CA SER A 178 -17.52 1.10 -68.46
C SER A 178 -18.06 1.88 -67.25
N GLU A 179 -19.35 1.77 -66.93
CA GLU A 179 -19.96 2.50 -65.82
C GLU A 179 -19.56 1.91 -64.46
N GLN A 180 -19.52 0.58 -64.36
CA GLN A 180 -19.04 -0.13 -63.16
C GLN A 180 -17.56 0.16 -62.88
N LEU A 181 -16.74 0.31 -63.93
CA LEU A 181 -15.32 0.64 -63.80
C LEU A 181 -15.13 2.04 -63.21
N LYS A 182 -15.93 3.02 -63.66
CA LYS A 182 -15.90 4.39 -63.12
C LYS A 182 -16.32 4.43 -61.65
N GLU A 183 -17.38 3.72 -61.29
CA GLU A 183 -17.82 3.61 -59.89
C GLU A 183 -16.75 2.97 -58.99
N CYS A 184 -16.04 1.94 -59.49
CA CYS A 184 -14.95 1.31 -58.74
C CYS A 184 -13.76 2.26 -58.55
N LEU A 185 -13.38 3.03 -59.59
CA LEU A 185 -12.30 4.03 -59.50
C LEU A 185 -12.63 5.13 -58.49
N ASP A 186 -13.86 5.64 -58.51
CA ASP A 186 -14.32 6.67 -57.57
C ASP A 186 -14.28 6.15 -56.12
N LYS A 187 -14.68 4.89 -55.89
CA LYS A 187 -14.60 4.22 -54.58
C LYS A 187 -13.16 4.05 -54.09
N ILE A 188 -12.25 3.63 -54.98
CA ILE A 188 -10.82 3.49 -54.64
C ILE A 188 -10.23 4.85 -54.27
N SER A 189 -10.47 5.89 -55.09
CA SER A 189 -9.99 7.25 -54.83
C SER A 189 -10.48 7.79 -53.47
N LYS A 190 -11.75 7.55 -53.13
CA LYS A 190 -12.30 7.93 -51.83
C LYS A 190 -11.62 7.19 -50.67
N LEU A 191 -11.42 5.88 -50.79
CA LEU A 191 -10.75 5.07 -49.76
C LEU A 191 -9.27 5.44 -49.59
N GLU A 192 -8.58 5.80 -50.66
CA GLU A 192 -7.19 6.26 -50.61
C GLU A 192 -7.07 7.58 -49.86
N LYS A 193 -7.98 8.53 -50.10
CA LYS A 193 -8.04 9.77 -49.32
C LYS A 193 -8.33 9.53 -47.84
N GLU A 194 -9.31 8.70 -47.51
CA GLU A 194 -9.62 8.32 -46.12
C GLU A 194 -8.43 7.64 -45.44
N LYS A 195 -7.67 6.82 -46.18
CA LYS A 195 -6.44 6.19 -45.69
C LYS A 195 -5.35 7.23 -45.38
N GLU A 196 -5.17 8.22 -46.25
CA GLU A 196 -4.21 9.31 -46.05
C GLU A 196 -4.58 10.15 -44.80
N ASP A 197 -5.84 10.55 -44.67
CA ASP A 197 -6.34 11.31 -43.53
C ASP A 197 -6.15 10.55 -42.20
N ASN A 198 -6.50 9.26 -42.18
CA ASN A 198 -6.30 8.40 -41.01
C ASN A 198 -4.82 8.18 -40.69
N SER A 199 -3.96 8.07 -41.71
CA SER A 199 -2.51 7.96 -41.53
C SER A 199 -1.91 9.24 -40.93
N ALA A 200 -2.35 10.41 -41.39
CA ALA A 200 -1.95 11.69 -40.82
C ALA A 200 -2.39 11.82 -39.35
N CYS A 201 -3.64 11.43 -39.02
CA CYS A 201 -4.15 11.40 -37.65
C CYS A 201 -3.34 10.45 -36.74
N MET A 202 -2.95 9.28 -37.24
CA MET A 202 -2.10 8.35 -36.50
C MET A 202 -0.73 8.93 -36.17
N LYS A 203 -0.13 9.66 -37.12
CA LYS A 203 1.16 10.32 -36.92
C LYS A 203 1.08 11.38 -35.83
N THR A 204 0.05 12.24 -35.86
CA THR A 204 -0.11 13.28 -34.84
C THR A 204 -0.36 12.71 -33.45
N LEU A 205 -1.17 11.65 -33.32
CA LEU A 205 -1.37 10.94 -32.05
C LEU A 205 -0.09 10.25 -31.55
N SER A 206 0.71 9.70 -32.46
CA SER A 206 2.01 9.12 -32.12
C SER A 206 2.98 10.18 -31.59
N ASP A 207 3.02 11.35 -32.22
CA ASP A 207 3.88 12.46 -31.79
C ASP A 207 3.43 13.01 -30.42
N GLN A 208 2.12 13.13 -30.20
CA GLN A 208 1.56 13.50 -28.89
C GLN A 208 1.93 12.48 -27.79
N ASN A 209 1.86 11.18 -28.09
CA ASN A 209 2.28 10.14 -27.14
C ASN A 209 3.77 10.22 -26.83
N ASN A 210 4.63 10.44 -27.82
CA ASN A 210 6.06 10.59 -27.60
C ASN A 210 6.35 11.79 -26.68
N PHE A 211 5.65 12.90 -26.88
CA PHE A 211 5.74 14.07 -25.99
C PHE A 211 5.30 13.73 -24.56
N LEU A 212 4.17 13.03 -24.38
CA LEU A 212 3.68 12.62 -23.05
C LEU A 212 4.63 11.64 -22.36
N ILE A 213 5.25 10.73 -23.10
CA ILE A 213 6.25 9.79 -22.58
C ILE A 213 7.46 10.56 -22.04
N LEU A 214 8.01 11.47 -22.84
CA LEU A 214 9.13 12.32 -22.40
C LEU A 214 8.76 13.15 -21.16
N LYS A 215 7.54 13.70 -21.12
CA LYS A 215 7.03 14.40 -19.93
C LYS A 215 6.96 13.49 -18.70
N CYS A 216 6.46 12.26 -18.84
CA CYS A 216 6.42 11.27 -17.76
C CYS A 216 7.82 10.88 -17.27
N GLU A 217 8.78 10.70 -18.17
CA GLU A 217 10.18 10.38 -17.83
C GLU A 217 10.82 11.51 -17.02
N TYR A 218 10.65 12.75 -17.49
CA TYR A 218 11.12 13.94 -16.78
C TYR A 218 10.50 14.06 -15.38
N GLN A 219 9.18 13.91 -15.24
CA GLN A 219 8.50 13.96 -13.95
C GLN A 219 8.94 12.83 -13.01
N THR A 220 9.19 11.64 -13.54
CA THR A 220 9.70 10.50 -12.77
C THR A 220 11.09 10.82 -12.21
N PHE A 221 11.94 11.43 -13.03
CA PHE A 221 13.27 11.89 -12.62
C PHE A 221 13.19 12.95 -11.50
N GLU A 222 12.33 13.97 -11.65
CA GLU A 222 12.13 14.99 -10.61
C GLU A 222 11.63 14.40 -9.29
N ILE A 223 10.65 13.48 -9.33
CA ILE A 223 10.16 12.78 -8.15
C ILE A 223 11.30 11.98 -7.49
N GLY A 224 12.19 11.37 -8.29
CA GLY A 224 13.37 10.67 -7.81
C GLY A 224 14.33 11.59 -7.04
N ASN A 225 14.61 12.78 -7.59
CA ASN A 225 15.46 13.78 -6.94
C ASN A 225 14.85 14.27 -5.62
N ILE A 226 13.56 14.63 -5.62
CA ILE A 226 12.84 15.05 -4.41
C ILE A 226 12.86 13.94 -3.34
N THR A 227 12.71 12.68 -3.75
CA THR A 227 12.73 11.53 -2.84
C THR A 227 14.11 11.34 -2.22
N THR A 228 15.17 11.50 -3.01
CA THR A 228 16.56 11.41 -2.56
C THR A 228 16.89 12.52 -1.57
N GLN A 229 16.55 13.77 -1.88
CA GLN A 229 16.72 14.91 -0.99
C GLN A 229 15.95 14.73 0.33
N ASN A 230 14.72 14.22 0.26
CA ASN A 230 13.92 13.91 1.45
C ASN A 230 14.55 12.80 2.32
N HIS A 231 15.21 11.83 1.71
CA HIS A 231 15.93 10.79 2.44
C HIS A 231 17.16 11.37 3.16
N GLU A 232 17.93 12.22 2.51
CA GLU A 232 19.06 12.94 3.13
C GLU A 232 18.61 13.80 4.32
N LEU A 233 17.54 14.57 4.15
CA LEU A 233 16.97 15.39 5.23
C LEU A 233 16.53 14.53 6.43
N ARG A 234 15.97 13.34 6.20
CA ARG A 234 15.61 12.40 7.28
C ARG A 234 16.83 11.84 7.99
N ASN A 235 17.88 11.50 7.25
CA ASN A 235 19.13 11.03 7.85
C ASN A 235 19.80 12.11 8.70
N ASN A 236 19.84 13.35 8.19
CA ASN A 236 20.35 14.48 8.94
C ASN A 236 19.51 14.77 10.19
N SER A 237 18.18 14.70 10.09
CA SER A 237 17.29 14.82 11.25
C SER A 237 17.56 13.73 12.29
N LYS A 238 17.79 12.49 11.89
CA LYS A 238 18.13 11.39 12.79
C LYS A 238 19.47 11.63 13.51
N ILE A 239 20.49 12.08 12.78
CA ILE A 239 21.79 12.43 13.36
C ILE A 239 21.64 13.51 14.44
N LEU A 240 20.85 14.56 14.16
CA LEU A 240 20.58 15.62 15.13
C LEU A 240 19.82 15.11 16.37
N THR A 241 18.86 14.19 16.20
CA THR A 241 18.15 13.60 17.34
C THR A 241 19.06 12.71 18.19
N ASP A 242 19.96 11.96 17.56
CA ASP A 242 20.93 11.11 18.26
C ASP A 242 21.95 11.97 19.02
N GLN A 243 22.46 13.05 18.41
CA GLN A 243 23.33 14.02 19.08
C GLN A 243 22.64 14.68 20.29
N SER A 244 21.38 15.08 20.12
CA SER A 244 20.57 15.66 21.20
C SER A 244 20.37 14.68 22.35
N ALA A 245 20.16 13.39 22.05
CA ALA A 245 20.05 12.34 23.06
C ALA A 245 21.36 12.13 23.84
N VAL A 246 22.51 12.17 23.15
CA VAL A 246 23.84 12.11 23.78
C VAL A 246 24.06 13.29 24.72
N MET A 247 23.77 14.53 24.28
CA MET A 247 23.88 15.72 25.11
C MET A 247 22.97 15.66 26.34
N ALA A 248 21.72 15.22 26.17
CA ALA A 248 20.78 15.05 27.28
C ALA A 248 21.27 14.03 28.32
N ASN A 249 21.90 12.94 27.87
CA ASN A 249 22.50 11.95 28.76
C ASN A 249 23.71 12.52 29.52
N GLN A 250 24.56 13.30 28.85
CA GLN A 250 25.70 13.97 29.48
C GLN A 250 25.24 14.93 30.58
N ILE A 251 24.19 15.73 30.32
CA ILE A 251 23.59 16.63 31.32
C ILE A 251 23.06 15.83 32.52
N ARG A 252 22.42 14.67 32.27
CA ARG A 252 21.93 13.79 33.34
C ARG A 252 23.08 13.28 34.22
N ILE A 253 24.16 12.82 33.60
CA ILE A 253 25.37 12.35 34.31
C ILE A 253 25.95 13.48 35.18
N CYS A 254 26.14 14.68 34.61
CA CYS A 254 26.63 15.84 35.36
C CYS A 254 25.74 16.19 36.56
N ARG A 255 24.41 16.15 36.40
CA ARG A 255 23.47 16.37 37.52
C ARG A 255 23.61 15.33 38.62
N THR A 256 23.77 14.05 38.27
CA THR A 256 23.97 12.99 39.27
C THR A 256 25.29 13.15 40.04
N HIS A 257 26.38 13.53 39.38
CA HIS A 257 27.65 13.82 40.05
C HIS A 257 27.55 15.02 40.98
N HIS A 258 26.88 16.10 40.56
CA HIS A 258 26.68 17.29 41.39
C HIS A 258 25.86 16.98 42.65
N MET A 259 24.77 16.21 42.53
CA MET A 259 23.97 15.78 43.69
C MET A 259 24.76 14.89 44.66
N ASN A 260 25.62 14.00 44.15
CA ASN A 260 26.49 13.18 44.98
C ASN A 260 27.54 14.02 45.74
N HIS A 261 28.11 15.05 45.10
CA HIS A 261 29.04 15.97 45.76
C HIS A 261 28.38 16.80 46.87
N GLN A 262 27.15 17.26 46.66
CA GLN A 262 26.39 18.00 47.68
C GLN A 262 26.02 17.11 48.89
N ASN A 263 25.67 15.84 48.65
CA ASN A 263 25.38 14.91 49.73
C ASN A 263 26.64 14.51 50.51
N ALA A 264 27.79 14.39 49.84
CA ALA A 264 29.06 14.08 50.49
C ALA A 264 29.54 15.21 51.43
N SER A 265 29.38 16.48 51.04
CA SER A 265 29.78 17.61 51.88
C SER A 265 28.90 17.80 53.12
N GLN A 266 27.63 17.36 53.08
CA GLN A 266 26.74 17.37 54.24
C GLN A 266 27.05 16.26 55.26
N CYS A 267 27.66 15.15 54.85
CA CYS A 267 27.98 14.03 55.75
C CYS A 267 29.26 14.23 56.57
N SER A 268 30.15 15.15 56.19
CA SER A 268 31.41 15.42 56.92
C SER A 268 31.27 16.35 58.14
N GLY A 269 30.07 16.89 58.42
CA GLY A 269 29.86 17.91 59.45
C GLY A 269 29.57 17.42 60.88
N ASN A 270 29.32 16.14 61.11
CA ASN A 270 28.95 15.61 62.45
C ASN A 270 29.99 14.63 63.02
N GLY A 271 31.27 14.96 62.86
CA GLY A 271 32.36 14.35 63.62
C GLY A 271 32.27 14.72 65.10
N ARG A 272 31.40 14.01 65.83
CA ARG A 272 31.38 14.00 67.30
C ARG A 272 32.73 13.43 67.76
N PHE A 273 33.68 14.32 68.10
CA PHE A 273 34.96 13.98 68.72
C PHE A 273 34.71 13.07 69.93
N LYS A 274 34.89 11.76 69.77
CA LYS A 274 34.95 10.83 70.89
C LYS A 274 36.36 10.91 71.46
N ASN A 275 36.46 11.53 72.64
CA ASN A 275 37.63 11.52 73.50
C ASN A 275 38.26 10.12 73.58
N GLN A 276 39.46 9.96 73.02
CA GLN A 276 40.32 8.83 73.32
C GLN A 276 40.87 9.02 74.74
N ARG A 277 40.32 8.28 75.71
CA ARG A 277 40.97 8.11 77.01
C ARG A 277 42.14 7.16 76.82
N THR A 278 43.34 7.70 76.95
CA THR A 278 44.59 6.96 77.16
C THR A 278 44.51 6.22 78.50
N PHE A 279 44.60 4.89 78.46
CA PHE A 279 44.93 4.08 79.63
C PHE A 279 46.43 3.79 79.56
N TYR A 280 47.22 4.45 80.41
CA TYR A 280 48.57 4.04 80.75
C TYR A 280 48.50 2.89 81.77
N ARG A 281 49.35 1.88 81.58
CA ARG A 281 49.63 0.80 82.53
C ARG A 281 51.11 0.80 82.83
#